data_AF-A0A7S1W6W3-F1
#
_entry.id   AF-A0A7S1W6W3-F1
#
_cell.length_a   1.000
_cell.length_b   1.000
_cell.length_c   1.000
_cell.angle_alpha   90.00
_cell.angle_beta   90.00
_cell.angle_gamma   90.00
#
_symmetry.space_group_name_H-M   'P 1'
#
loop_
_entity.id
_entity.type
_entity.pdbx_description
1 polymer ?
#
loop_
_entity_poly.entity_id
_entity_poly.type
_entity_poly.pdbx_seq_one_letter_code
_entity_poly.pdbx_strand_id
1 'polypeptide(L)'
;CPRLAGAALPIQVVTVERTIPQAVNLSGGILPSCPFSSRLSIVRQGLVPQFALKFVQLACFRELKFALDAFSPSSKALHAPVAWGITNVPAQSAIYAMAIASTYKHFGASPPQGAGGLGEFVRMKIMPGIFW
;
A
#
# COMPACT_ATOMS: atom_id res chain seq x y z
N CYS A 1 -16.43 -11.51 -6.85
CA CYS A 1 -15.44 -12.47 -6.32
C CYS A 1 -15.32 -12.34 -4.80
N PRO A 2 -16.11 -13.08 -4.01
CA PRO A 2 -16.07 -13.05 -2.54
C PRO A 2 -14.69 -13.46 -1.99
N ARG A 3 -14.01 -14.39 -2.67
CA ARG A 3 -12.67 -14.88 -2.31
C ARG A 3 -11.58 -13.79 -2.37
N LEU A 4 -11.72 -12.80 -3.25
CA LEU A 4 -10.75 -11.69 -3.37
C LEU A 4 -10.99 -10.60 -2.32
N ALA A 5 -12.26 -10.34 -1.96
CA ALA A 5 -12.60 -9.40 -0.90
C ALA A 5 -12.13 -9.92 0.48
N GLY A 6 -12.27 -11.23 0.73
CA GLY A 6 -11.78 -11.87 1.96
C GLY A 6 -10.24 -11.82 2.09
N ALA A 7 -9.50 -11.93 0.98
CA ALA A 7 -8.04 -11.84 0.98
C ALA A 7 -7.51 -10.41 1.20
N ALA A 8 -8.32 -9.38 0.93
CA ALA A 8 -7.90 -7.99 1.09
C ALA A 8 -7.56 -7.64 2.54
N LEU A 9 -8.33 -8.16 3.51
CA LEU A 9 -8.17 -7.88 4.94
C LEU A 9 -6.85 -8.45 5.51
N PRO A 10 -6.54 -9.75 5.35
CA PRO A 10 -5.26 -10.31 5.83
C PRO A 10 -4.05 -9.64 5.20
N ILE A 11 -4.09 -9.37 3.89
CA ILE A 11 -2.99 -8.70 3.17
C ILE A 11 -2.74 -7.31 3.75
N GLN A 12 -3.79 -6.56 4.07
CA GLN A 12 -3.64 -5.24 4.69
C GLN A 12 -3.07 -5.32 6.09
N VAL A 13 -3.59 -6.21 6.94
CA VAL A 13 -3.09 -6.36 8.31
C VAL A 13 -1.60 -6.67 8.30
N VAL A 14 -1.17 -7.62 7.46
CA VAL A 14 0.25 -7.97 7.33
C VAL A 14 1.06 -6.80 6.77
N THR A 15 0.54 -6.09 5.76
CA THR A 15 1.25 -4.93 5.17
C THR A 15 1.50 -3.86 6.24
N VAL A 16 0.48 -3.48 7.01
CA VAL A 16 0.61 -2.44 8.04
C VAL A 16 1.50 -2.92 9.17
N GLU A 17 1.31 -4.14 9.66
CA GLU A 17 2.10 -4.71 10.75
C GLU A 17 3.60 -4.71 10.43
N ARG A 18 3.97 -5.00 9.18
CA ARG A 18 5.35 -4.97 8.72
C ARG A 18 5.87 -3.56 8.40
N THR A 19 4.99 -2.62 8.04
CA THR A 19 5.37 -1.24 7.73
C THR A 19 5.68 -0.43 9.00
N ILE A 20 5.00 -0.68 10.11
CA ILE A 20 5.22 0.04 11.38
C ILE A 20 6.67 -0.05 11.89
N PRO A 21 7.28 -1.24 12.06
CA PRO A 21 8.67 -1.35 12.52
C PRO A 21 9.65 -0.73 11.53
N GLN A 22 9.37 -0.80 10.22
CA GLN A 22 10.18 -0.11 9.21
C GLN A 22 10.13 1.41 9.40
N ALA A 23 8.94 1.98 9.62
CA ALA A 23 8.77 3.41 9.86
C ALA A 23 9.50 3.86 11.13
N VAL A 24 9.46 3.06 12.20
CA VAL A 24 10.19 3.35 13.45
C VAL A 24 11.70 3.31 13.23
N ASN A 25 12.23 2.25 12.61
CA ASN A 25 13.67 2.12 12.37
C ASN A 25 14.22 3.21 11.44
N LEU A 26 13.44 3.62 10.44
CA LEU A 26 13.83 4.66 9.48
C LEU A 26 13.55 6.08 9.98
N SER A 27 12.94 6.23 11.16
CA SER A 27 12.61 7.55 11.73
C SER A 27 13.82 8.30 12.32
N GLY A 28 15.00 7.67 12.40
CA GLY A 28 16.20 8.29 12.97
C GLY A 28 16.07 8.67 14.45
N GLY A 29 15.19 7.99 15.19
CA GLY A 29 14.93 8.24 16.62
C GLY A 29 13.75 9.17 16.91
N ILE A 30 13.02 9.64 15.89
CA ILE A 30 11.82 10.48 16.07
C ILE A 30 10.65 9.66 16.64
N LEU A 31 10.50 8.41 16.22
CA LEU A 31 9.43 7.53 16.70
C LEU A 31 9.94 6.64 17.84
N PRO A 32 9.19 6.50 18.95
CA PRO A 32 9.55 5.59 20.02
C PRO A 32 9.35 4.12 19.58
N SER A 33 9.89 3.19 20.38
CA SER A 33 9.65 1.76 20.15
C SER A 33 8.15 1.45 20.17
N CYS A 34 7.68 0.63 19.23
CA CYS A 34 6.25 0.39 19.02
C CYS A 34 5.84 -0.99 19.56
N PRO A 35 5.32 -1.08 20.81
CA PRO A 35 4.86 -2.34 21.37
C PRO A 35 3.66 -2.89 20.58
N PHE A 36 3.33 -4.17 20.81
CA PHE A 36 2.25 -4.84 20.08
C PHE A 36 0.89 -4.14 20.22
N SER A 37 0.61 -3.55 21.38
CA SER A 37 -0.62 -2.77 21.64
C SER A 37 -0.73 -1.53 20.74
N SER A 38 0.34 -0.75 20.59
CA SER A 38 0.41 0.40 19.70
C SER A 38 0.28 -0.02 18.23
N ARG A 39 0.93 -1.13 17.83
CA ARG A 39 0.80 -1.68 16.48
C ARG A 39 -0.64 -2.04 16.14
N LEU A 40 -1.34 -2.70 17.05
CA LEU A 40 -2.74 -3.07 16.86
C LEU A 40 -3.65 -1.85 16.74
N SER A 41 -3.38 -0.79 17.50
CA SER A 41 -4.11 0.47 17.41
C SER A 41 -3.92 1.16 16.04
N ILE A 42 -2.69 1.21 15.54
CA ILE A 42 -2.37 1.76 14.21
C ILE A 42 -3.05 0.95 13.11
N VAL A 43 -3.01 -0.38 13.19
CA VAL A 43 -3.71 -1.26 12.24
C VAL A 43 -5.20 -0.94 12.22
N ARG A 44 -5.85 -0.86 13.38
CA ARG A 44 -7.30 -0.57 13.49
C ARG A 44 -7.68 0.75 12.83
N GLN A 45 -6.88 1.80 13.00
CA GLN A 45 -7.12 3.10 12.37
C GLN A 45 -6.96 3.05 10.84
N GLY A 46 -6.06 2.20 10.34
CA GLY A 46 -5.81 2.01 8.91
C GLY A 46 -6.81 1.11 8.18
N LEU A 47 -7.55 0.26 8.90
CA LEU A 47 -8.39 -0.78 8.31
C LEU A 47 -9.37 -0.25 7.27
N VAL A 48 -10.20 0.73 7.63
CA VAL A 48 -11.27 1.23 6.74
C VAL A 48 -10.73 1.90 5.47
N PRO A 49 -9.87 2.94 5.55
CA PRO A 49 -9.39 3.61 4.34
C PRO A 49 -8.55 2.71 3.44
N GLN A 50 -7.74 1.82 4.02
CA GLN A 50 -6.92 0.89 3.25
C GLN A 50 -7.74 -0.24 2.63
N PHE A 51 -8.82 -0.66 3.31
CA PHE A 51 -9.76 -1.64 2.76
C PHE A 51 -10.49 -1.09 1.56
N ALA A 52 -10.97 0.15 1.64
CA ALA A 52 -11.60 0.82 0.51
C ALA A 52 -10.64 0.89 -0.70
N LEU A 53 -9.37 1.26 -0.48
CA LEU A 53 -8.38 1.31 -1.55
C LEU A 53 -8.07 -0.05 -2.18
N LYS A 54 -7.91 -1.11 -1.37
CA LYS A 54 -7.75 -2.46 -1.92
C LYS A 54 -8.99 -2.95 -2.65
N PHE A 55 -10.18 -2.63 -2.14
CA PHE A 55 -11.42 -3.00 -2.81
C PHE A 55 -11.51 -2.35 -4.20
N VAL A 56 -11.25 -1.04 -4.28
CA VAL A 56 -11.19 -0.30 -5.56
C VAL A 56 -10.11 -0.89 -6.47
N GLN A 57 -8.92 -1.18 -5.95
CA GLN A 57 -7.84 -1.80 -6.72
C GLN A 57 -8.25 -3.15 -7.33
N LEU A 58 -8.90 -4.02 -6.55
CA LEU A 58 -9.37 -5.32 -7.02
C LEU A 58 -10.50 -5.19 -8.05
N ALA A 59 -11.36 -4.19 -7.91
CA ALA A 59 -12.38 -3.88 -8.91
C ALA A 59 -11.72 -3.41 -10.23
N CYS A 60 -10.81 -2.43 -10.17
CA CYS A 60 -10.07 -1.95 -11.34
C CYS A 60 -9.25 -3.06 -12.00
N PHE A 61 -8.61 -3.94 -11.22
CA PHE A 61 -7.89 -5.11 -11.73
C PHE A 61 -8.81 -5.99 -12.58
N ARG A 62 -10.03 -6.26 -12.08
CA ARG A 62 -10.99 -7.10 -12.79
C ARG A 62 -11.40 -6.48 -14.13
N GLU A 63 -11.78 -5.21 -14.11
CA GLU A 63 -12.23 -4.51 -15.31
C GLU A 63 -11.10 -4.36 -16.34
N LEU A 64 -9.89 -4.02 -15.89
CA LEU A 64 -8.72 -3.91 -16.76
C LEU A 64 -8.33 -5.26 -17.37
N LYS A 65 -8.37 -6.35 -16.59
CA LYS A 65 -8.13 -7.69 -17.10
C LYS A 65 -9.14 -8.05 -18.18
N PHE A 66 -10.44 -7.84 -17.93
CA PHE A 66 -11.47 -8.17 -18.91
C PHE A 66 -11.39 -7.31 -20.17
N ALA A 67 -11.01 -6.03 -20.05
CA ALA A 67 -10.74 -5.19 -21.19
C ALA A 67 -9.57 -5.74 -22.03
N LEU A 68 -8.44 -6.09 -21.39
CA LEU A 68 -7.28 -6.69 -22.08
C LEU A 68 -7.64 -8.03 -22.75
N ASP A 69 -8.41 -8.88 -22.06
CA ASP A 69 -8.90 -10.16 -22.59
C ASP A 69 -9.78 -9.98 -23.85
N ALA A 70 -10.52 -8.87 -23.94
CA ALA A 70 -11.35 -8.53 -25.11
C ALA A 70 -10.52 -7.96 -26.27
N PHE A 71 -9.52 -7.11 -26.00
CA PHE A 71 -8.72 -6.45 -27.04
C PHE A 71 -7.62 -7.32 -27.63
N SER A 72 -6.99 -8.21 -26.83
CA SER A 72 -5.86 -9.02 -27.30
C SER A 72 -5.95 -10.49 -26.86
N PRO A 73 -6.90 -11.28 -27.41
CA PRO A 73 -7.14 -12.66 -26.96
C PRO A 73 -5.93 -13.59 -27.07
N SER A 74 -4.97 -13.28 -27.96
CA SER A 74 -3.74 -14.04 -28.17
C SER A 74 -2.72 -13.89 -27.03
N SER A 75 -2.81 -12.84 -26.21
CA SER A 75 -1.88 -12.55 -25.10
C SER A 75 -2.46 -12.76 -23.70
N LYS A 76 -3.53 -13.54 -23.56
CA LYS A 76 -4.26 -13.77 -22.28
C LYS A 76 -3.38 -14.13 -21.07
N ALA A 77 -2.28 -14.85 -21.30
CA ALA A 77 -1.34 -15.20 -20.22
C ALA A 77 -0.70 -13.97 -19.54
N LEU A 78 -0.54 -12.86 -20.26
CA LEU A 78 0.11 -11.64 -19.78
C LEU A 78 -0.86 -10.63 -19.16
N HIS A 79 -2.16 -10.75 -19.43
CA HIS A 79 -3.14 -9.74 -19.04
C HIS A 79 -3.31 -9.62 -17.52
N ALA A 80 -3.35 -10.75 -16.81
CA ALA A 80 -3.46 -10.74 -15.36
C ALA A 80 -2.22 -10.12 -14.69
N PRO A 81 -0.97 -10.52 -15.02
CA PRO A 81 0.23 -9.85 -14.52
C PRO A 81 0.26 -8.34 -14.82
N VAL A 82 -0.06 -7.93 -16.05
CA VAL A 82 -0.05 -6.52 -16.48
C VAL A 82 -1.12 -5.71 -15.74
N ALA A 83 -2.36 -6.21 -15.70
CA ALA A 83 -3.44 -5.55 -14.98
C ALA A 83 -3.16 -5.46 -13.48
N TRP A 84 -2.53 -6.49 -12.91
CA TRP A 84 -2.10 -6.48 -11.51
C TRP A 84 -1.02 -5.44 -11.28
N GLY A 85 0.03 -5.38 -12.12
CA GLY A 85 1.08 -4.37 -12.01
C GLY A 85 0.53 -2.94 -12.05
N ILE A 86 -0.32 -2.64 -13.03
CA ILE A 86 -0.90 -1.30 -13.21
C ILE A 86 -1.78 -0.88 -12.04
N THR A 87 -2.57 -1.80 -11.48
CA THR A 87 -3.54 -1.45 -10.43
C THR A 87 -2.97 -1.59 -9.02
N ASN A 88 -2.12 -2.59 -8.78
CA ASN A 88 -1.59 -2.90 -7.45
C ASN A 88 -0.47 -1.96 -7.04
N VAL A 89 0.43 -1.58 -7.94
CA VAL A 89 1.55 -0.67 -7.63
C VAL A 89 1.07 0.64 -6.99
N PRO A 90 0.19 1.45 -7.62
CA PRO A 90 -0.25 2.71 -7.03
C PRO A 90 -1.05 2.51 -5.73
N ALA A 91 -1.91 1.48 -5.67
CA ALA A 91 -2.69 1.20 -4.48
C ALA A 91 -1.81 0.77 -3.29
N GLN A 92 -0.81 -0.08 -3.54
CA GLN A 92 0.10 -0.55 -2.50
C GLN A 92 1.00 0.59 -2.01
N SER A 93 1.47 1.48 -2.90
CA SER A 93 2.20 2.69 -2.54
C SER A 93 1.39 3.64 -1.67
N ALA A 94 0.11 3.84 -2.00
CA ALA A 94 -0.80 4.65 -1.20
C ALA A 94 -1.00 4.02 0.20
N ILE A 95 -1.22 2.70 0.28
CA ILE A 95 -1.34 1.95 1.53
C ILE A 95 -0.09 2.09 2.40
N TYR A 96 1.07 1.93 1.80
CA TYR A 96 2.35 2.11 2.47
C TYR A 96 2.53 3.53 3.02
N ALA A 97 2.26 4.55 2.20
CA ALA A 97 2.34 5.95 2.62
C ALA A 97 1.36 6.28 3.76
N MET A 98 0.12 5.80 3.68
CA MET A 98 -0.84 5.98 4.77
C MET A 98 -0.43 5.23 6.04
N ALA A 99 0.12 4.02 5.95
CA ALA A 99 0.57 3.28 7.12
C ALA A 99 1.70 4.02 7.86
N ILE A 100 2.64 4.62 7.11
CA ILE A 100 3.66 5.51 7.67
C ILE A 100 3.01 6.72 8.32
N ALA A 101 2.17 7.46 7.59
CA ALA A 101 1.52 8.67 8.11
C ALA A 101 0.70 8.39 9.38
N SER A 102 -0.05 7.28 9.41
CA SER A 102 -0.79 6.83 10.59
C SER A 102 0.13 6.49 11.77
N THR A 103 1.30 5.91 11.51
CA THR A 103 2.29 5.63 12.56
C THR A 103 2.79 6.94 13.19
N TYR A 104 3.18 7.92 12.38
CA TYR A 104 3.61 9.24 12.87
C TYR A 104 2.48 9.97 13.61
N LYS A 105 1.26 9.96 13.05
CA LYS A 105 0.07 10.53 13.68
C LYS A 105 -0.24 9.89 15.02
N HIS A 106 -0.11 8.57 15.15
CA HIS A 106 -0.36 7.85 16.40
C HIS A 106 0.56 8.31 17.53
N PHE A 107 1.81 8.64 17.22
CA PHE A 107 2.79 9.14 18.19
C PHE A 107 2.83 10.67 18.29
N GLY A 108 1.93 11.39 17.61
CA GLY A 108 1.91 12.87 17.61
C GLY A 108 3.15 13.50 16.95
N ALA A 109 3.90 12.73 16.17
CA ALA A 109 5.09 13.21 15.46
C ALA A 109 4.73 13.63 14.03
N SER A 110 5.48 14.57 13.47
CA SER A 110 5.39 14.88 12.04
C SER A 110 6.28 13.91 11.26
N PRO A 111 5.80 13.32 10.14
CA PRO A 111 6.66 12.57 9.25
C PRO A 111 7.80 13.47 8.74
N PRO A 112 9.01 12.93 8.50
CA PRO A 112 10.12 13.73 8.01
C PRO A 112 9.71 14.49 6.75
N GLN A 113 9.82 15.82 6.81
CA GLN A 113 9.50 16.74 5.72
C GLN A 113 10.64 16.71 4.69
N GLY A 114 10.78 15.59 3.98
CA GLY A 114 11.56 15.53 2.75
C GLY A 114 10.72 16.13 1.63
N ALA A 115 11.05 17.35 1.23
CA ALA A 115 10.41 18.10 0.18
C ALA A 115 10.54 17.35 -1.15
N GLY A 116 9.42 16.87 -1.69
CA GLY A 116 9.49 16.10 -2.93
C GLY A 116 8.17 16.04 -3.66
N GLY A 117 8.11 16.70 -4.83
CA GLY A 117 6.97 16.65 -5.73
C GLY A 117 6.69 15.23 -6.27
N LEU A 118 5.84 15.13 -7.29
CA LEU A 118 5.39 13.85 -7.86
C LEU A 118 6.55 12.89 -8.18
N GLY A 119 7.70 13.39 -8.64
CA GLY A 119 8.89 12.58 -8.94
C GLY A 119 9.54 11.93 -7.71
N GLU A 120 9.57 12.61 -6.58
CA GLU A 120 10.12 12.08 -5.34
C GLU A 120 9.12 11.18 -4.62
N PHE A 121 7.81 11.44 -4.79
CA PHE A 121 6.76 10.49 -4.42
C PHE A 121 6.90 9.19 -5.22
N VAL A 122 7.13 9.25 -6.53
CA VAL A 122 7.37 8.05 -7.35
C VAL A 122 8.64 7.33 -6.90
N ARG A 123 9.75 8.06 -6.72
CA ARG A 123 11.03 7.49 -6.29
C ARG A 123 10.97 6.87 -4.89
N MET A 124 10.47 7.60 -3.90
CA MET A 124 10.51 7.19 -2.49
C MET A 124 9.32 6.33 -2.07
N LYS A 125 8.16 6.42 -2.77
CA LYS A 125 6.91 5.73 -2.37
C LYS A 125 6.40 4.70 -3.39
N ILE A 126 6.75 4.81 -4.68
CA ILE A 126 6.32 3.86 -5.72
C ILE A 126 7.41 2.85 -6.06
N MET A 127 8.66 3.28 -6.24
CA MET A 127 9.75 2.40 -6.69
C MET A 127 11.07 2.62 -5.91
N PRO A 128 11.09 2.45 -4.57
CA PRO A 128 12.26 2.74 -3.75
C PRO A 128 13.48 1.84 -4.03
N GLY A 129 13.34 0.76 -4.80
CA GLY A 129 14.43 -0.16 -5.14
C GLY A 129 14.91 -0.10 -6.59
N ILE A 130 14.29 0.73 -7.45
CA ILE A 130 14.63 0.80 -8.90
C ILE A 130 15.27 2.16 -9.24
N PHE A 131 14.88 3.22 -8.54
CA PHE A 131 15.51 4.54 -8.63
C PHE A 131 16.17 4.86 -7.29
N TRP A 132 17.32 4.23 -7.02
CA TRP A 132 18.16 4.64 -5.89
C TRP A 132 18.96 5.89 -6.22
#